data_AF-F0IC23-F1
#
_entry.id   AF-F0IC23-F1
#
_cell.length_a   1.000
_cell.length_b   1.000
_cell.length_c   1.000
_cell.angle_alpha   90.00
_cell.angle_beta   90.00
_cell.angle_gamma   90.00
#
_symmetry.space_group_name_H-M   'P 1'
#
loop_
_entity.id
_entity.type
_entity.pdbx_description
1 polymer ?
#
loop_
_entity_poly.entity_id
_entity_poly.type
_entity_poly.pdbx_seq_one_letter_code
_entity_poly.pdbx_strand_id
1 'polypeptide(L)'
;MYFLLFLPFKKIRRHHGGIFSLFINILTVIVGLTMLANRIKVAYPILLVLGGLALSFSPELPTIVIDPNWVLLIFLSPLLYADTWALSLKELWKWRRIIFSFFFIVVFITAAVIAWVANMVLPYAIKQSLYGIISFLSLMV
;
A
#
# COMPACT_ATOMS: atom_id res chain seq x y z
N MET A 1 9.13 7.86 -27.00
CA MET A 1 10.05 7.11 -27.90
C MET A 1 11.47 7.03 -27.33
N TYR A 2 11.65 6.96 -26.00
CA TYR A 2 12.96 6.74 -25.33
C TYR A 2 12.85 5.81 -24.11
N PHE A 3 11.74 5.09 -23.97
CA PHE A 3 11.39 4.35 -22.75
C PHE A 3 11.99 2.94 -22.67
N LEU A 4 12.67 2.48 -23.73
CA LEU A 4 13.07 1.08 -23.89
C LEU A 4 14.57 0.84 -24.02
N LEU A 5 15.41 1.88 -23.91
CA LEU A 5 16.84 1.77 -24.21
C LEU A 5 17.77 1.73 -22.99
N PHE A 6 17.31 1.26 -21.82
CA PHE A 6 18.23 1.09 -20.69
C PHE A 6 17.83 -0.06 -19.76
N LEU A 7 17.93 -1.29 -20.29
CA LEU A 7 18.03 -2.49 -19.47
C LEU A 7 19.26 -3.29 -19.91
N PRO A 8 20.39 -3.09 -19.21
CA PRO A 8 21.30 -4.20 -18.99
C PRO A 8 21.66 -4.25 -17.50
N PHE A 9 20.93 -5.06 -16.73
CA PHE A 9 21.39 -5.52 -15.41
C PHE A 9 22.57 -6.48 -15.62
N LYS A 10 23.79 -5.96 -15.77
CA LYS A 10 24.97 -6.78 -15.46
C LYS A 10 26.25 -5.99 -15.20
N LYS A 11 26.83 -6.32 -14.05
CA LYS A 11 28.24 -6.24 -13.62
C LYS A 11 28.66 -5.02 -12.80
N ILE A 12 28.29 -5.08 -11.52
CA ILE A 12 28.83 -4.27 -10.43
C ILE A 12 30.27 -4.73 -10.11
N ARG A 13 31.27 -3.96 -10.56
CA ARG A 13 32.65 -4.05 -10.09
C ARG A 13 32.83 -3.02 -8.96
N ARG A 14 32.98 -3.53 -7.74
CA ARG A 14 33.13 -2.78 -6.48
C ARG A 14 34.25 -1.74 -6.55
N HIS A 15 33.90 -0.47 -6.34
CA HIS A 15 34.65 0.56 -5.60
C HIS A 15 33.61 1.61 -5.18
N HIS A 16 33.96 2.53 -4.27
CA HIS A 16 33.07 3.42 -3.49
C HIS A 16 31.98 4.21 -4.28
N GLY A 17 31.95 4.19 -5.62
CA GLY A 17 30.85 4.66 -6.48
C GLY A 17 29.67 3.69 -6.69
N GLY A 18 29.71 2.47 -6.11
CA GLY A 18 28.65 1.47 -6.30
C GLY A 18 27.28 1.86 -5.74
N ILE A 19 27.24 2.53 -4.58
CA ILE A 19 25.98 2.92 -3.93
C ILE A 19 25.28 4.02 -4.74
N PHE A 20 26.03 5.00 -5.22
CA PHE A 20 25.49 6.06 -6.08
C PHE A 20 24.88 5.50 -7.36
N SER A 21 25.55 4.53 -7.99
CA SER A 21 25.02 3.83 -9.17
C SER A 21 23.73 3.05 -8.86
N LEU A 22 23.61 2.45 -7.68
CA LEU A 22 22.38 1.76 -7.26
C LEU A 22 21.22 2.75 -7.06
N PHE A 23 21.46 3.88 -6.40
CA PHE A 23 20.44 4.93 -6.25
C PHE A 23 19.95 5.45 -7.61
N ILE A 24 20.86 5.72 -8.55
CA ILE A 24 20.48 6.14 -9.90
C ILE A 24 19.65 5.07 -10.63
N ASN A 25 20.04 3.80 -10.52
CA ASN A 25 19.28 2.71 -11.14
C ASN A 25 17.86 2.61 -10.54
N ILE A 26 17.73 2.68 -9.20
CA ILE A 26 16.43 2.66 -8.52
C ILE A 26 15.58 3.86 -8.93
N LEU A 27 16.15 5.07 -8.97
CA LEU A 27 15.44 6.27 -9.43
C LEU A 27 14.99 6.15 -10.89
N THR A 28 15.83 5.61 -11.76
CA THR A 28 15.50 5.36 -13.17
C THR A 28 14.32 4.40 -13.29
N VAL A 29 14.31 3.33 -12.51
CA VAL A 29 13.21 2.38 -12.47
C VAL A 29 11.93 3.04 -11.95
N ILE A 30 12.00 3.82 -10.86
CA ILE A 30 10.83 4.54 -10.32
C ILE A 30 10.24 5.50 -11.36
N VAL A 31 11.07 6.31 -12.02
CA VAL A 31 10.63 7.22 -13.10
C VAL A 31 10.05 6.43 -14.27
N GLY A 32 10.67 5.30 -14.61
CA GLY A 32 10.15 4.38 -15.61
C GLY A 32 8.72 3.93 -15.28
N LEU A 33 8.52 3.40 -14.08
CA LEU A 33 7.21 2.92 -13.64
C LEU A 33 6.18 4.04 -13.53
N THR A 34 6.53 5.24 -13.09
CA THR A 34 5.57 6.36 -13.01
C THR A 34 5.14 6.83 -14.39
N MET A 35 6.06 6.89 -15.37
CA MET A 35 5.70 7.17 -16.76
C MET A 35 4.80 6.10 -17.35
N LEU A 36 5.07 4.82 -17.06
CA LEU A 36 4.23 3.72 -17.49
C LEU A 36 2.83 3.82 -16.86
N ALA A 37 2.75 4.09 -15.56
CA ALA A 37 1.51 4.27 -14.82
C ALA A 37 0.60 5.33 -15.44
N ASN A 38 1.19 6.48 -15.80
CA ASN A 38 0.47 7.56 -16.46
C ASN A 38 -0.03 7.15 -17.86
N ARG A 39 0.74 6.33 -18.59
CA ARG A 39 0.33 5.81 -19.92
C ARG A 39 -0.83 4.83 -19.84
N ILE A 40 -0.85 3.95 -18.83
CA ILE A 40 -1.91 2.95 -18.64
C ILE A 40 -3.07 3.45 -17.76
N LYS A 41 -3.02 4.71 -17.29
CA LYS A 41 -4.03 5.34 -16.41
C LYS A 41 -4.31 4.56 -15.12
N VAL A 42 -3.30 3.90 -14.56
CA VAL A 42 -3.39 3.18 -13.28
C VAL A 42 -2.81 4.06 -12.17
N ALA A 43 -3.35 3.95 -10.96
CA ALA A 43 -2.84 4.68 -9.81
C ALA A 43 -1.36 4.34 -9.56
N TYR A 44 -0.51 5.39 -9.53
CA TYR A 44 0.94 5.27 -9.34
C TYR A 44 1.35 4.33 -8.19
N PRO A 45 0.70 4.37 -7.00
CA PRO A 45 1.10 3.52 -5.88
C PRO A 45 1.01 2.02 -6.18
N ILE A 46 0.01 1.58 -6.95
CA ILE A 46 -0.19 0.15 -7.27
C ILE A 46 1.00 -0.37 -8.09
N LEU A 47 1.37 0.35 -9.13
CA LEU A 47 2.50 -0.05 -9.98
C LEU A 47 3.84 0.06 -9.25
N LEU A 48 4.03 1.08 -8.42
CA LEU A 48 5.23 1.21 -7.61
C LEU A 48 5.38 0.05 -6.62
N VAL A 49 4.28 -0.40 -5.99
CA VAL A 49 4.29 -1.58 -5.12
C VAL A 49 4.63 -2.84 -5.91
N LEU A 50 4.01 -3.06 -7.07
CA LEU A 50 4.31 -4.22 -7.93
C LEU A 50 5.75 -4.21 -8.45
N GLY A 51 6.27 -3.04 -8.84
CA GLY A 51 7.66 -2.87 -9.25
C GLY A 51 8.64 -3.11 -8.11
N GLY A 52 8.37 -2.56 -6.93
CA GLY A 52 9.17 -2.81 -5.73
C GLY A 52 9.18 -4.28 -5.32
N LEU A 53 8.03 -4.95 -5.45
CA LEU A 53 7.91 -6.39 -5.19
C LEU A 53 8.68 -7.21 -6.23
N ALA A 54 8.60 -6.84 -7.52
CA ALA A 54 9.40 -7.47 -8.57
C ALA A 54 10.91 -7.28 -8.34
N LEU A 55 11.32 -6.09 -7.87
CA LEU A 55 12.71 -5.79 -7.53
C LEU A 55 13.18 -6.53 -6.26
N SER A 56 12.30 -6.80 -5.29
CA SER A 56 12.68 -7.48 -4.04
C SER A 56 13.09 -8.94 -4.25
N PHE A 57 12.69 -9.55 -5.36
CA PHE A 57 13.20 -10.86 -5.78
C PHE A 57 14.67 -10.83 -6.23
N SER A 58 15.26 -9.65 -6.46
CA SER A 58 16.67 -9.52 -6.79
C SER A 58 17.55 -9.56 -5.53
N PRO A 59 18.49 -10.53 -5.41
CA PRO A 59 19.35 -10.68 -4.24
C PRO A 59 20.45 -9.60 -4.13
N GLU A 60 20.56 -8.72 -5.12
CA GLU A 60 21.61 -7.69 -5.20
C GLU A 60 21.31 -6.45 -4.32
N LEU A 61 20.12 -6.37 -3.72
CA LEU A 61 19.69 -5.21 -2.94
C LEU A 61 20.02 -5.38 -1.45
N PRO A 62 20.64 -4.37 -0.81
CA PRO A 62 20.82 -4.39 0.64
C PRO A 62 19.46 -4.35 1.33
N THR A 63 19.25 -5.25 2.30
CA THR A 63 18.03 -5.31 3.10
C THR A 63 18.00 -4.13 4.08
N ILE A 64 17.30 -3.07 3.70
CA ILE A 64 17.01 -1.92 4.56
C ILE A 64 15.68 -2.19 5.25
N VAL A 65 15.71 -2.47 6.55
CA VAL A 65 14.51 -2.63 7.36
C VAL A 65 14.06 -1.24 7.81
N ILE A 66 13.01 -0.72 7.19
CA ILE A 66 12.37 0.53 7.60
C ILE A 66 11.24 0.18 8.56
N ASP A 67 11.17 0.87 9.70
CA ASP A 67 10.04 0.71 10.61
C ASP A 67 8.74 1.16 9.90
N PRO A 68 7.70 0.31 9.86
CA PRO A 68 6.42 0.64 9.25
C PRO A 68 5.80 1.94 9.78
N ASN A 69 6.04 2.29 11.05
CA ASN A 69 5.49 3.50 11.66
C ASN A 69 6.00 4.76 10.98
N TRP A 70 7.29 4.79 10.60
CA TRP A 70 7.86 5.94 9.87
C TRP A 70 7.28 6.06 8.47
N VAL A 71 7.06 4.93 7.78
CA VAL A 71 6.45 4.93 6.45
C VAL A 71 5.01 5.46 6.52
N LEU A 72 4.21 4.99 7.48
CA LEU A 72 2.86 5.48 7.68
C LEU A 72 2.87 6.99 7.99
N LEU A 73 3.70 7.44 8.92
CA LEU A 73 3.73 8.87 9.27
C LEU A 73 4.18 9.76 8.10
N ILE A 74 5.23 9.37 7.38
CA ILE A 74 5.82 10.19 6.31
C ILE A 74 5.00 10.14 5.01
N PHE A 75 4.45 8.98 4.64
CA PHE A 75 3.68 8.84 3.40
C PHE A 75 2.19 9.02 3.64
N LEU A 76 1.61 8.32 4.62
CA LEU A 76 0.15 8.32 4.81
C LEU A 76 -0.34 9.70 5.26
N SER A 77 0.31 10.36 6.21
CA SER A 77 -0.19 11.65 6.74
C SER A 77 -0.29 12.73 5.65
N PRO A 78 0.73 12.94 4.80
CA PRO A 78 0.62 13.89 3.68
C PRO A 78 -0.35 13.44 2.59
N LEU A 79 -0.43 12.13 2.27
CA LEU A 79 -1.37 11.62 1.27
C LEU A 79 -2.82 11.87 1.70
N LEU A 80 -3.17 11.55 2.95
CA LEU A 80 -4.49 11.80 3.52
C LEU A 80 -4.80 13.31 3.56
N TYR A 81 -3.82 14.15 3.91
CA TYR A 81 -4.01 15.60 3.89
C TYR A 81 -4.30 16.13 2.48
N ALA A 82 -3.58 15.66 1.46
CA ALA A 82 -3.82 16.04 0.08
C ALA A 82 -5.21 15.61 -0.43
N ASP A 83 -5.64 14.40 -0.07
CA ASP A 83 -6.96 13.87 -0.45
C ASP A 83 -8.10 14.61 0.25
N THR A 84 -7.94 14.91 1.55
CA THR A 84 -8.93 15.67 2.32
C THR A 84 -9.02 17.12 1.89
N TRP A 85 -7.95 17.73 1.39
CA TRP A 85 -7.98 19.09 0.86
C TRP A 85 -8.83 19.21 -0.40
N ALA A 86 -8.86 18.16 -1.23
CA ALA A 86 -9.71 18.10 -2.42
C ALA A 86 -11.20 17.86 -2.09
N LEU A 87 -11.50 17.35 -0.90
CA LEU A 87 -12.86 17.06 -0.44
C LEU A 87 -13.52 18.31 0.16
N SER A 88 -14.75 18.62 -0.26
CA SER A 88 -15.48 19.74 0.31
C SER A 88 -16.27 19.33 1.58
N LEU A 89 -16.00 20.01 2.70
CA LEU A 89 -16.72 19.78 3.96
C LEU A 89 -18.23 20.03 3.83
N LYS A 90 -18.65 20.93 2.93
CA LYS A 90 -20.05 21.24 2.67
C LYS A 90 -20.78 20.07 1.99
N GLU A 91 -20.14 19.41 1.02
CA GLU A 91 -20.72 18.22 0.39
C GLU A 91 -20.77 17.04 1.37
N LEU A 92 -19.72 16.85 2.18
CA LEU A 92 -19.73 15.84 3.24
C LEU A 92 -20.89 16.05 4.22
N TRP A 93 -21.16 17.30 4.62
CA TRP A 93 -22.26 17.60 5.53
C TRP A 93 -23.64 17.36 4.90
N LYS A 94 -23.81 17.70 3.61
CA LYS A 94 -25.04 17.44 2.84
C LYS A 94 -25.35 15.94 2.77
N TRP A 95 -24.33 15.11 2.57
CA TRP A 95 -24.47 13.66 2.38
C TRP A 95 -24.24 12.83 3.65
N ARG A 96 -24.03 13.49 4.81
CA ARG A 96 -23.64 12.82 6.06
C ARG A 96 -24.53 11.62 6.41
N ARG A 97 -25.86 11.74 6.27
CA ARG A 97 -26.81 10.67 6.63
C ARG A 97 -26.54 9.40 5.83
N ILE A 98 -26.25 9.54 4.54
CA ILE A 98 -25.97 8.41 3.65
C ILE A 98 -24.59 7.85 3.94
N ILE A 99 -23.56 8.69 4.07
CA ILE A 99 -22.18 8.26 4.36
C ILE A 99 -22.13 7.47 5.67
N PHE A 100 -22.74 7.98 6.75
CA PHE A 100 -22.78 7.28 8.04
C PHE A 100 -23.54 5.95 7.95
N SER A 101 -24.67 5.91 7.24
CA SER A 101 -25.44 4.66 7.10
C SER A 101 -24.67 3.60 6.30
N PHE A 102 -24.02 4.00 5.20
CA PHE A 102 -23.20 3.09 4.41
C PHE A 102 -21.97 2.62 5.19
N PHE A 103 -21.30 3.51 5.91
CA PHE A 103 -20.16 3.15 6.74
C PHE A 103 -20.53 2.08 7.77
N PHE A 104 -21.60 2.30 8.55
CA PHE A 104 -22.02 1.32 9.55
C PHE A 104 -22.36 -0.04 8.93
N ILE A 105 -23.21 -0.06 7.91
CA ILE A 105 -23.69 -1.32 7.32
C ILE A 105 -22.53 -2.07 6.64
N VAL A 106 -21.73 -1.39 5.81
CA VAL A 106 -20.65 -2.04 5.04
C VAL A 106 -19.52 -2.49 5.95
N VAL A 107 -19.09 -1.68 6.93
CA VAL A 107 -18.04 -2.08 7.88
C VAL A 107 -18.48 -3.29 8.70
N PHE A 108 -19.73 -3.32 9.14
CA PHE A 108 -20.24 -4.44 9.92
C PHE A 108 -20.30 -5.74 9.11
N ILE A 109 -20.84 -5.67 7.89
CA ILE A 109 -20.90 -6.83 6.98
C ILE A 109 -19.49 -7.32 6.65
N THR A 110 -18.58 -6.42 6.28
CA THR A 110 -17.20 -6.81 5.92
C THR A 110 -16.45 -7.41 7.11
N ALA A 111 -16.59 -6.84 8.31
CA ALA A 111 -16.01 -7.41 9.52
C ALA A 111 -16.59 -8.80 9.85
N ALA A 112 -17.90 -8.99 9.71
CA ALA A 112 -18.57 -10.28 9.91
C ALA A 112 -18.11 -11.33 8.88
N VAL A 113 -17.95 -10.95 7.61
CA VAL A 113 -17.42 -11.84 6.56
C VAL A 113 -15.98 -12.23 6.87
N ILE A 114 -15.11 -11.27 7.22
CA ILE A 114 -13.71 -11.55 7.58
C ILE A 114 -13.66 -12.48 8.79
N ALA A 115 -14.45 -12.22 9.83
CA ALA A 115 -14.59 -13.06 11.00
C ALA A 115 -15.01 -14.50 10.67
N TRP A 116 -16.00 -14.66 9.79
CA TRP A 116 -16.50 -15.96 9.36
C TRP A 116 -15.44 -16.74 8.56
N VAL A 117 -14.81 -16.10 7.57
CA VAL A 117 -13.73 -16.70 6.77
C VAL A 117 -12.54 -17.08 7.65
N ALA A 118 -12.15 -16.19 8.56
CA ALA A 118 -11.06 -16.44 9.48
C ALA A 118 -11.36 -17.61 10.44
N ASN A 119 -12.63 -17.81 10.85
CA ASN A 119 -13.00 -19.00 11.63
C ASN A 119 -12.80 -20.30 10.84
N MET A 120 -13.11 -20.31 9.55
CA MET A 120 -12.94 -21.49 8.71
C MET A 120 -11.46 -21.82 8.43
N VAL A 121 -10.64 -20.80 8.20
CA VAL A 121 -9.26 -20.97 7.71
C VAL A 121 -8.23 -21.06 8.85
N LEU A 122 -8.48 -20.42 10.00
CA LEU A 122 -7.44 -20.29 11.04
C LEU A 122 -7.39 -21.49 12.01
N PRO A 123 -6.18 -21.90 12.44
CA PRO A 123 -5.98 -22.88 13.51
C PRO A 123 -6.59 -22.42 14.84
N TYR A 124 -7.03 -23.37 15.67
CA TYR A 124 -7.72 -23.13 16.95
C TYR A 124 -7.02 -22.11 17.87
N ALA A 125 -5.69 -22.09 17.89
CA ALA A 125 -4.91 -21.17 18.71
C ALA A 125 -5.13 -19.67 18.40
N ILE A 126 -5.41 -19.31 17.13
CA ILE A 126 -5.64 -17.92 16.71
C ILE A 126 -7.13 -17.55 16.86
N LYS A 127 -8.03 -18.54 16.80
CA LYS A 127 -9.48 -18.34 16.93
C LYS A 127 -9.86 -17.65 18.23
N GLN A 128 -9.19 -17.95 19.34
CA GLN A 128 -9.55 -17.43 20.66
C GLN A 128 -9.49 -15.89 20.76
N SER A 129 -8.46 -15.27 20.17
CA SER A 129 -8.35 -13.81 20.11
C SER A 129 -9.39 -13.20 19.17
N LEU A 130 -9.70 -13.90 18.08
CA LEU A 130 -10.69 -13.47 17.11
C LEU A 130 -12.12 -13.51 17.66
N TYR A 131 -12.48 -14.52 18.46
CA TYR A 131 -13.78 -14.60 19.11
C TYR A 131 -14.07 -13.40 20.03
N GLY A 132 -13.04 -12.85 20.68
CA GLY A 132 -13.19 -11.62 21.48
C GLY A 132 -13.60 -10.41 20.63
N ILE A 133 -12.98 -10.25 19.46
CA ILE A 133 -13.29 -9.17 18.51
C ILE A 133 -14.67 -9.39 17.87
N ILE A 134 -15.01 -10.62 17.52
CA ILE A 134 -16.30 -11.00 16.92
C ILE A 134 -17.44 -10.81 17.91
N SER A 135 -17.26 -11.23 19.15
CA SER A 135 -18.24 -11.04 20.22
C SER A 135 -18.45 -9.56 20.54
N PHE A 136 -17.39 -8.75 20.48
CA PHE A 136 -17.47 -7.31 20.72
C PHE A 136 -18.18 -6.59 19.56
N LEU A 137 -17.91 -6.97 18.31
CA LEU A 137 -18.65 -6.49 17.13
C LEU A 137 -20.13 -6.85 17.25
N SER A 138 -20.46 -8.10 17.59
CA SER A 138 -21.85 -8.55 17.77
C SER A 138 -22.59 -7.88 18.93
N LEU A 139 -21.88 -7.25 19.88
CA LEU A 139 -22.44 -6.49 21.01
C LEU A 139 -22.62 -5.00 20.70
N MET A 140 -21.92 -4.49 19.68
CA MET A 140 -22.01 -3.09 19.23
C MET A 140 -23.15 -2.84 18.23
N VAL A 141 -23.78 -3.91 17.71
CA VAL A 141 -25.02 -3.88 16.91
C VAL A 141 -26.21 -4.27 17.76
#